data_AF-A0A6M2AER3-F1
#
_entry.id   AF-A0A6M2AER3-F1
#
_cell.length_a   1.000
_cell.length_b   1.000
_cell.length_c   1.000
_cell.angle_alpha   90.00
_cell.angle_beta   90.00
_cell.angle_gamma   90.00
#
_symmetry.space_group_name_H-M   'P 1'
#
loop_
_entity.id
_entity.type
_entity.pdbx_description
1 polymer ?
#
loop_
_entity_poly.entity_id
_entity_poly.type
_entity_poly.pdbx_seq_one_letter_code
_entity_poly.pdbx_strand_id
1 'polypeptide(L)'
;MNTNKLAYYLLRVITFPLMYFSFKFIHKLGKVLGYISYFVLREYRKKTLSNLALANDLKLSNIEIRRIAIKSFQNLAITVLEYPKLFAKKDLSKIIKCENPNTANELYLQKKGIIFFCAHQSNWEVLFLDGTARMQGIAIGRPIKNKKLYKWIIRIRQKKGGKIITPKNALKEGLRNLRKGIFLGIVGDQSMPDSNYYFPFLGRRAWTSTAPALLSYRTKSPIIVATTRRVNGGYRIRYSDPIWPNFNEPLEKEVKRLMNESLSLLQQKITERPHEWLWQHNRWKQQTPRIVYKRFRHDCICIILPKNRDDFEKIVKHLPILKTIYTRDFISILCPKKYKSDPLIKCDEIIYYKDYKDTLLKDYRFKLVYNFTPFKKVKRHYQKLSAFEVITIDKLQKAASKKLTKDEITDLSKVFEAALCRRALKSTNL
;
A
#
# COMPACT_ATOMS: atom_id res chain seq x y z
N MET A 1 2.73 3.54 34.10
CA MET A 1 2.44 2.26 33.39
C MET A 1 2.75 2.40 31.89
N ASN A 2 3.56 1.51 31.28
CA ASN A 2 3.93 1.61 29.85
C ASN A 2 2.67 1.63 28.97
N THR A 3 2.44 2.72 28.23
CA THR A 3 1.24 2.96 27.40
C THR A 3 0.90 1.79 26.48
N ASN A 4 1.92 1.09 25.95
CA ASN A 4 1.72 -0.11 25.13
C ASN A 4 1.16 -1.30 25.92
N LYS A 5 1.53 -1.44 27.20
CA LYS A 5 0.99 -2.50 28.07
C LYS A 5 -0.48 -2.22 28.39
N LEU A 6 -0.82 -1.00 28.77
CA LEU A 6 -2.21 -0.60 29.05
C LEU A 6 -3.10 -0.79 27.80
N ALA A 7 -2.66 -0.26 26.65
CA ALA A 7 -3.39 -0.42 25.39
C ALA A 7 -3.62 -1.89 25.02
N TYR A 8 -2.64 -2.77 25.29
CA TYR A 8 -2.79 -4.21 25.07
C TYR A 8 -3.85 -4.83 25.98
N TYR A 9 -3.83 -4.55 27.29
CA TYR A 9 -4.79 -5.12 28.22
C TYR A 9 -6.20 -4.61 27.97
N LEU A 10 -6.36 -3.31 27.71
CA LEU A 10 -7.64 -2.72 27.34
C LEU A 10 -8.21 -3.40 26.09
N LEU A 11 -7.38 -3.55 25.05
CA LEU A 11 -7.79 -4.26 23.83
C LEU A 11 -8.19 -5.71 24.12
N ARG A 12 -7.44 -6.42 24.98
CA ARG A 12 -7.77 -7.80 25.36
C ARG A 12 -9.08 -7.91 26.11
N VAL A 13 -9.35 -7.02 27.08
CA VAL A 13 -10.61 -6.99 27.84
C VAL A 13 -11.79 -6.72 26.90
N ILE A 14 -11.68 -5.70 26.05
CA ILE A 14 -12.74 -5.33 25.09
C ILE A 14 -13.02 -6.45 24.08
N THR A 15 -11.97 -7.14 23.61
CA THR A 15 -12.10 -8.13 22.53
C THR A 15 -12.28 -9.57 23.03
N PHE A 16 -12.10 -9.84 24.32
CA PHE A 16 -12.24 -11.18 24.90
C PHE A 16 -13.63 -11.79 24.66
N PRO A 17 -14.76 -11.10 24.91
CA PRO A 17 -16.10 -11.66 24.67
C PRO A 17 -16.34 -12.11 23.23
N LEU A 18 -15.64 -11.51 22.26
CA LEU A 18 -15.76 -11.85 20.82
C LEU A 18 -15.41 -13.31 20.52
N MET A 19 -14.67 -14.00 21.38
CA MET A 19 -14.37 -15.41 21.16
C MET A 19 -15.62 -16.30 21.17
N TYR A 20 -16.63 -15.94 21.96
CA TYR A 20 -17.87 -16.72 22.16
C TYR A 20 -18.93 -16.43 21.09
N PHE A 21 -18.97 -15.21 20.52
CA PHE A 21 -19.97 -14.83 19.52
C PHE A 21 -19.76 -15.47 18.14
N SER A 22 -20.84 -15.69 17.37
CA SER A 22 -20.75 -16.25 16.01
C SER A 22 -19.94 -15.37 15.04
N PHE A 23 -19.36 -15.96 13.99
CA PHE A 23 -18.68 -15.18 12.93
C PHE A 23 -19.63 -14.16 12.28
N LYS A 24 -20.90 -14.51 12.10
CA LYS A 24 -21.93 -13.60 11.57
C LYS A 24 -22.08 -12.35 12.44
N PHE A 25 -22.08 -12.51 13.76
CA PHE A 25 -22.14 -11.37 14.69
C PHE A 25 -20.89 -10.50 14.57
N ILE A 26 -19.69 -11.10 14.61
CA ILE A 26 -18.42 -10.35 14.45
C ILE A 26 -18.39 -9.59 13.11
N HIS A 27 -18.91 -10.20 12.04
CA HIS A 27 -18.99 -9.55 10.73
C HIS A 27 -19.92 -8.33 10.75
N LYS A 28 -21.09 -8.42 11.41
CA LYS A 28 -22.01 -7.29 11.60
C LYS A 28 -21.35 -6.19 12.44
N LEU A 29 -20.75 -6.53 13.58
CA LEU A 29 -20.06 -5.59 14.45
C LEU A 29 -18.89 -4.90 13.71
N GLY A 30 -18.09 -5.65 12.96
CA GLY A 30 -17.00 -5.11 12.16
C GLY A 30 -17.47 -4.17 11.04
N LYS A 31 -18.64 -4.42 10.44
CA LYS A 31 -19.25 -3.46 9.49
C LYS A 31 -19.60 -2.13 10.17
N VAL A 32 -20.13 -2.17 11.39
CA VAL A 32 -20.46 -0.95 12.16
C VAL A 32 -19.18 -0.21 12.57
N LEU A 33 -18.26 -0.92 13.24
CA LEU A 33 -17.01 -0.31 13.72
C LEU A 33 -16.11 0.17 12.58
N GLY A 34 -16.09 -0.54 11.44
CA GLY A 34 -15.37 -0.10 10.25
C GLY A 34 -15.98 1.15 9.62
N TYR A 35 -17.31 1.25 9.56
CA TYR A 35 -17.98 2.48 9.12
C TYR A 35 -17.60 3.67 10.00
N ILE A 36 -17.68 3.52 11.33
CA ILE A 36 -17.26 4.56 12.27
C ILE A 36 -15.77 4.91 12.07
N SER A 37 -14.91 3.90 11.95
CA SER A 37 -13.47 4.06 11.75
C SER A 37 -13.14 4.87 10.49
N TYR A 38 -13.92 4.74 9.41
CA TYR A 38 -13.75 5.55 8.19
C TYR A 38 -13.89 7.06 8.47
N PHE A 39 -14.81 7.48 9.36
CA PHE A 39 -15.00 8.90 9.68
C PHE A 39 -13.98 9.43 10.69
N VAL A 40 -13.59 8.60 11.66
CA VAL A 40 -12.64 8.97 12.73
C VAL A 40 -11.19 8.98 12.23
N LEU A 41 -10.77 7.96 11.48
CA LEU A 41 -9.38 7.74 11.07
C LEU A 41 -9.04 8.47 9.76
N ARG A 42 -9.07 9.81 9.81
CA ARG A 42 -8.92 10.71 8.65
C ARG A 42 -7.70 10.42 7.78
N GLU A 43 -6.53 10.15 8.37
CA GLU A 43 -5.29 9.89 7.61
C GLU A 43 -5.43 8.64 6.72
N TYR A 44 -5.95 7.55 7.30
CA TYR A 44 -6.17 6.30 6.58
C TYR A 44 -7.29 6.42 5.55
N ARG A 45 -8.33 7.22 5.84
CA ARG A 45 -9.40 7.51 4.88
C ARG A 45 -8.82 8.20 3.65
N LYS A 46 -8.05 9.28 3.83
CA LYS A 46 -7.43 10.02 2.72
C LYS A 46 -6.55 9.14 1.85
N LYS A 47 -5.73 8.30 2.49
CA LYS A 47 -4.87 7.31 1.82
C LYS A 47 -5.69 6.30 1.00
N THR A 48 -6.74 5.75 1.61
CA THR A 48 -7.64 4.78 0.98
C THR A 48 -8.33 5.37 -0.26
N LEU A 49 -8.92 6.56 -0.13
CA LEU A 49 -9.59 7.25 -1.23
C LEU A 49 -8.62 7.53 -2.37
N SER A 50 -7.41 7.99 -2.04
CA SER A 50 -6.40 8.25 -3.05
C SER A 50 -5.91 7.00 -3.75
N ASN A 51 -5.60 5.93 -3.02
CA ASN A 51 -5.20 4.67 -3.63
C ASN A 51 -6.28 4.12 -4.57
N LEU A 52 -7.55 4.18 -4.17
CA LEU A 52 -8.67 3.77 -5.04
C LEU A 52 -8.76 4.62 -6.31
N ALA A 53 -8.50 5.92 -6.21
CA ALA A 53 -8.48 6.83 -7.36
C ALA A 53 -7.27 6.62 -8.29
N LEU A 54 -6.20 6.03 -7.78
CA LEU A 54 -5.00 5.70 -8.57
C LEU A 54 -5.08 4.33 -9.24
N ALA A 55 -6.03 3.49 -8.84
CA ALA A 55 -6.30 2.19 -9.44
C ALA A 55 -7.09 2.34 -10.74
N ASN A 56 -6.47 2.93 -11.77
CA ASN A 56 -7.12 3.33 -13.01
C ASN A 56 -7.85 2.17 -13.72
N ASP A 57 -7.32 0.95 -13.63
CA ASP A 57 -7.92 -0.25 -14.24
C ASP A 57 -9.30 -0.58 -13.66
N LEU A 58 -9.63 -0.09 -12.45
CA LEU A 58 -10.94 -0.28 -11.82
C LEU A 58 -12.01 0.69 -12.36
N LYS A 59 -11.61 1.76 -13.05
CA LYS A 59 -12.50 2.76 -13.68
C LYS A 59 -13.61 3.29 -12.76
N LEU A 60 -13.27 3.52 -11.49
CA LEU A 60 -14.25 3.87 -10.46
C LEU A 60 -14.63 5.35 -10.50
N SER A 61 -15.91 5.64 -10.37
CA SER A 61 -16.42 6.97 -10.04
C SER A 61 -16.08 7.36 -8.59
N ASN A 62 -16.15 8.66 -8.27
CA ASN A 62 -15.97 9.15 -6.89
C ASN A 62 -16.96 8.54 -5.88
N ILE A 63 -18.17 8.21 -6.32
CA ILE A 63 -19.19 7.58 -5.48
C ILE A 63 -18.77 6.14 -5.16
N GLU A 64 -18.30 5.41 -6.16
CA GLU A 64 -17.81 4.04 -5.98
C GLU A 64 -16.54 3.99 -5.15
N ILE A 65 -15.59 4.92 -5.37
CA ILE A 65 -14.40 5.09 -4.54
C ILE A 65 -14.77 5.22 -3.07
N ARG A 66 -15.73 6.11 -2.72
CA ARG A 66 -16.19 6.25 -1.32
C ARG A 66 -16.84 4.98 -0.79
N ARG A 67 -17.70 4.34 -1.59
CA ARG A 67 -18.40 3.11 -1.21
C ARG A 67 -17.42 1.96 -0.94
N ILE A 68 -16.43 1.77 -1.82
CA ILE A 68 -15.39 0.75 -1.66
C ILE A 68 -14.47 1.09 -0.49
N ALA A 69 -14.11 2.37 -0.31
CA ALA A 69 -13.32 2.81 0.84
C ALA A 69 -13.98 2.42 2.16
N ILE A 70 -15.27 2.75 2.33
CA ILE A 70 -16.03 2.36 3.53
C ILE A 70 -16.01 0.83 3.71
N LYS A 71 -16.33 0.06 2.67
CA LYS A 71 -16.34 -1.41 2.75
C LYS A 71 -14.95 -2.01 3.05
N SER A 72 -13.87 -1.38 2.59
CA SER A 72 -12.49 -1.78 2.92
C SER A 72 -12.18 -1.56 4.40
N PHE A 73 -12.62 -0.44 4.99
CA PHE A 73 -12.53 -0.23 6.44
C PHE A 73 -13.34 -1.25 7.23
N GLN A 74 -14.54 -1.60 6.75
CA GLN A 74 -15.34 -2.69 7.31
C GLN A 74 -14.59 -4.02 7.24
N ASN A 75 -13.99 -4.35 6.09
CA ASN A 75 -13.21 -5.58 5.96
C ASN A 75 -12.04 -5.63 6.95
N LEU A 76 -11.27 -4.55 7.06
CA LEU A 76 -10.17 -4.47 8.02
C LEU A 76 -10.66 -4.63 9.47
N ALA A 77 -11.74 -3.95 9.84
CA ALA A 77 -12.32 -4.05 11.18
C ALA A 77 -12.76 -5.49 11.48
N ILE A 78 -13.43 -6.16 10.53
CA ILE A 78 -13.80 -7.58 10.69
C ILE A 78 -12.55 -8.44 10.91
N THR A 79 -11.52 -8.31 10.06
CA THR A 79 -10.27 -9.07 10.17
C THR A 79 -9.60 -8.88 11.54
N VAL A 80 -9.60 -7.66 12.08
CA VAL A 80 -9.05 -7.38 13.43
C VAL A 80 -9.91 -8.00 14.54
N LEU A 81 -11.24 -7.89 14.46
CA LEU A 81 -12.15 -8.43 15.48
C LEU A 81 -12.22 -9.96 15.48
N GLU A 82 -11.75 -10.62 14.43
CA GLU A 82 -11.70 -12.07 14.34
C GLU A 82 -10.52 -12.68 15.10
N TYR A 83 -9.50 -11.91 15.50
CA TYR A 83 -8.30 -12.43 16.20
C TYR A 83 -8.62 -13.22 17.48
N PRO A 84 -9.49 -12.76 18.42
CA PRO A 84 -9.89 -13.55 19.60
C PRO A 84 -10.57 -14.87 19.24
N LYS A 85 -11.41 -14.86 18.19
CA LYS A 85 -12.10 -16.07 17.74
C LYS A 85 -11.15 -17.04 17.05
N LEU A 86 -10.22 -16.54 16.22
CA LEU A 86 -9.13 -17.31 15.66
C LEU A 86 -8.20 -17.84 16.75
N PHE A 87 -8.00 -17.13 17.85
CA PHE A 87 -7.24 -17.65 18.99
C PHE A 87 -7.93 -18.86 19.63
N ALA A 88 -9.24 -18.76 19.90
CA ALA A 88 -10.01 -19.81 20.59
C ALA A 88 -10.29 -21.04 19.73
N LYS A 89 -10.56 -20.85 18.44
CA LYS A 89 -11.06 -21.92 17.56
C LYS A 89 -9.94 -22.89 17.20
N LYS A 90 -10.04 -24.13 17.67
CA LYS A 90 -9.08 -25.20 17.37
C LYS A 90 -9.23 -25.73 15.94
N ASP A 91 -10.44 -26.04 15.52
CA ASP A 91 -10.75 -26.56 14.19
C ASP A 91 -11.33 -25.46 13.27
N LEU A 92 -10.63 -25.21 12.16
CA LEU A 92 -10.97 -24.20 11.15
C LEU A 92 -11.68 -24.80 9.92
N SER A 93 -11.74 -26.12 9.76
CA SER A 93 -12.35 -26.78 8.61
C SER A 93 -13.84 -26.41 8.44
N LYS A 94 -14.56 -26.20 9.54
CA LYS A 94 -15.96 -25.78 9.55
C LYS A 94 -16.22 -24.39 8.97
N ILE A 95 -15.19 -23.54 8.84
CA ILE A 95 -15.32 -22.15 8.37
C ILE A 95 -14.43 -21.82 7.18
N ILE A 96 -13.53 -22.72 6.78
CA ILE A 96 -12.65 -22.56 5.63
C ILE A 96 -12.96 -23.67 4.64
N LYS A 97 -13.31 -23.29 3.41
CA LYS A 97 -13.40 -24.22 2.28
C LYS A 97 -12.31 -23.89 1.27
N CYS A 98 -11.55 -24.90 0.85
CA CYS A 98 -10.46 -24.74 -0.10
C CYS A 98 -10.92 -25.15 -1.50
N GLU A 99 -10.67 -24.31 -2.49
CA GLU A 99 -10.84 -24.53 -3.92
C GLU A 99 -9.44 -24.88 -4.48
N ASN A 100 -9.32 -26.04 -5.13
CA ASN A 100 -8.08 -26.62 -5.69
C ASN A 100 -6.91 -26.86 -4.69
N PRO A 101 -7.13 -27.47 -3.50
CA PRO A 101 -6.04 -27.74 -2.57
C PRO A 101 -5.14 -28.91 -2.97
N ASN A 102 -5.61 -29.81 -3.85
CA ASN A 102 -5.00 -31.13 -4.08
C ASN A 102 -3.57 -31.04 -4.61
N THR A 103 -3.32 -30.21 -5.61
CA THR A 103 -1.98 -30.02 -6.19
C THR A 103 -0.96 -29.58 -5.14
N ALA A 104 -1.34 -28.66 -4.24
CA ALA A 104 -0.45 -28.24 -3.16
C ALA A 104 -0.18 -29.38 -2.16
N ASN A 105 -1.18 -30.21 -1.87
CA ASN A 105 -1.04 -31.36 -0.97
C ASN A 105 -0.12 -32.42 -1.57
N GLU A 106 -0.30 -32.75 -2.84
CA GLU A 106 0.53 -33.72 -3.57
C GLU A 106 1.99 -33.27 -3.63
N LEU A 107 2.24 -31.99 -3.95
CA LEU A 107 3.60 -31.44 -3.95
C LEU A 107 4.25 -31.51 -2.57
N TYR A 108 3.48 -31.25 -1.51
CA TYR A 108 3.97 -31.38 -0.14
C TYR A 108 4.31 -32.84 0.22
N LEU A 109 3.45 -33.80 -0.17
CA LEU A 109 3.72 -35.23 0.03
C LEU A 109 4.97 -35.69 -0.73
N GLN A 110 5.25 -35.11 -1.89
CA GLN A 110 6.49 -35.31 -2.65
C GLN A 110 7.71 -34.59 -2.04
N LYS A 111 7.59 -34.00 -0.85
CA LYS A 111 8.63 -33.19 -0.17
C LYS A 111 9.15 -32.03 -1.03
N LYS A 112 8.31 -31.49 -1.94
CA LYS A 112 8.64 -30.29 -2.71
C LYS A 112 8.27 -29.05 -1.90
N GLY A 113 9.21 -28.11 -1.79
CA GLY A 113 8.91 -26.81 -1.19
C GLY A 113 7.87 -26.06 -2.01
N ILE A 114 7.03 -25.26 -1.36
CA ILE A 114 5.97 -24.49 -2.03
C ILE A 114 6.04 -23.06 -1.54
N ILE A 115 5.97 -22.08 -2.45
CA ILE A 115 5.80 -20.68 -2.08
C ILE A 115 4.33 -20.31 -2.23
N PHE A 116 3.63 -20.10 -1.12
CA PHE A 116 2.29 -19.52 -1.15
C PHE A 116 2.39 -18.00 -1.22
N PHE A 117 1.97 -17.43 -2.33
CA PHE A 117 1.96 -15.98 -2.56
C PHE A 117 0.55 -15.43 -2.41
N CYS A 118 0.36 -14.42 -1.57
CA CYS A 118 -0.96 -13.84 -1.31
C CYS A 118 -0.93 -12.32 -1.13
N ALA A 119 -2.10 -11.72 -0.98
CA ALA A 119 -2.30 -10.31 -0.65
C ALA A 119 -2.99 -10.16 0.72
N HIS A 120 -3.00 -8.94 1.26
CA HIS A 120 -3.84 -8.58 2.40
C HIS A 120 -5.31 -8.46 1.97
N GLN A 121 -5.89 -9.56 1.49
CA GLN A 121 -7.28 -9.67 1.03
C GLN A 121 -8.11 -10.42 2.08
N SER A 122 -9.37 -10.00 2.27
CA SER A 122 -10.30 -10.54 3.26
C SER A 122 -9.62 -10.69 4.64
N ASN A 123 -9.64 -11.87 5.25
CA ASN A 123 -8.79 -12.23 6.37
C ASN A 123 -7.65 -13.15 5.89
N TRP A 124 -6.50 -12.57 5.56
CA TRP A 124 -5.33 -13.32 5.07
C TRP A 124 -4.71 -14.23 6.14
N GLU A 125 -5.02 -14.03 7.44
CA GLU A 125 -4.49 -14.90 8.52
C GLU A 125 -4.97 -16.35 8.36
N VAL A 126 -6.16 -16.55 7.78
CA VAL A 126 -6.74 -17.87 7.59
C VAL A 126 -5.95 -18.72 6.59
N LEU A 127 -5.23 -18.08 5.65
CA LEU A 127 -4.38 -18.78 4.68
C LEU A 127 -3.25 -19.52 5.37
N PHE A 128 -2.55 -18.85 6.28
CA PHE A 128 -1.43 -19.45 7.00
C PHE A 128 -1.92 -20.49 8.02
N LEU A 129 -3.02 -20.21 8.71
CA LEU A 129 -3.61 -21.14 9.67
C LEU A 129 -4.15 -22.41 9.01
N ASP A 130 -4.76 -22.31 7.83
CA ASP A 130 -5.21 -23.48 7.05
C ASP A 130 -4.02 -24.28 6.54
N GLY A 131 -3.04 -23.62 5.90
CA GLY A 131 -1.85 -24.29 5.38
C GLY A 131 -1.09 -25.03 6.48
N THR A 132 -0.87 -24.39 7.63
CA THR A 132 -0.16 -25.00 8.77
C THR A 132 -0.96 -26.08 9.48
N ALA A 133 -2.28 -26.13 9.32
CA ALA A 133 -3.08 -27.23 9.86
C ALA A 133 -2.86 -28.55 9.11
N ARG A 134 -2.29 -28.51 7.89
CA ARG A 134 -2.14 -29.66 6.99
C ARG A 134 -0.69 -29.92 6.56
N MET A 135 0.17 -28.90 6.63
CA MET A 135 1.54 -28.93 6.16
C MET A 135 2.47 -28.18 7.11
N GLN A 136 3.75 -28.56 7.18
CA GLN A 136 4.74 -27.71 7.85
C GLN A 136 4.97 -26.43 7.05
N GLY A 137 4.99 -25.28 7.73
CA GLY A 137 5.07 -23.99 7.06
C GLY A 137 5.76 -22.89 7.85
N ILE A 138 6.41 -22.00 7.11
CA ILE A 138 6.94 -20.74 7.62
C ILE A 138 6.29 -19.56 6.87
N ALA A 139 6.22 -18.39 7.50
CA ALA A 139 5.77 -17.17 6.81
C ALA A 139 6.59 -15.95 7.23
N ILE A 140 6.72 -14.99 6.30
CA ILE A 140 7.46 -13.75 6.55
C ILE A 140 6.52 -12.72 7.20
N GLY A 141 6.89 -12.24 8.38
CA GLY A 141 6.11 -11.26 9.14
C GLY A 141 6.97 -10.17 9.78
N ARG A 142 6.62 -8.90 9.53
CA ARG A 142 7.28 -7.78 10.20
C ARG A 142 6.77 -7.62 11.64
N PRO A 143 7.67 -7.48 12.64
CA PRO A 143 7.25 -7.15 14.00
C PRO A 143 6.48 -5.83 14.07
N ILE A 144 5.39 -5.82 14.85
CA ILE A 144 4.65 -4.59 15.17
C ILE A 144 5.22 -3.93 16.44
N LYS A 145 5.02 -2.61 16.58
CA LYS A 145 5.63 -1.81 17.67
C LYS A 145 5.23 -2.29 19.06
N ASN A 146 3.95 -2.61 19.27
CA ASN A 146 3.48 -3.10 20.56
C ASN A 146 3.90 -4.57 20.76
N LYS A 147 4.96 -4.79 21.54
CA LYS A 147 5.55 -6.11 21.78
C LYS A 147 4.56 -7.12 22.39
N LYS A 148 3.65 -6.71 23.28
CA LYS A 148 2.66 -7.63 23.88
C LYS A 148 1.60 -8.05 22.87
N LEU A 149 1.08 -7.09 22.10
CA LEU A 149 0.16 -7.37 21.01
C LEU A 149 0.80 -8.27 19.96
N TYR A 150 2.07 -8.02 19.61
CA TYR A 150 2.81 -8.86 18.68
C TYR A 150 2.94 -10.30 19.19
N LYS A 151 3.32 -10.50 20.46
CA LYS A 151 3.40 -11.84 21.05
C LYS A 151 2.07 -12.59 20.97
N TRP A 152 0.95 -11.92 21.20
CA TRP A 152 -0.38 -12.55 21.08
C TRP A 152 -0.72 -12.92 19.63
N ILE A 153 -0.47 -12.04 18.66
CA ILE A 153 -0.65 -12.33 17.23
C ILE A 153 0.21 -13.52 16.79
N ILE A 154 1.47 -13.58 17.23
CA ILE A 154 2.37 -14.70 16.93
C ILE A 154 1.84 -16.01 17.54
N ARG A 155 1.32 -15.99 18.77
CA ARG A 155 0.68 -17.20 19.36
C ARG A 155 -0.47 -17.70 18.50
N ILE A 156 -1.28 -16.81 17.94
CA ILE A 156 -2.37 -17.20 17.03
C ILE A 156 -1.78 -17.84 15.76
N ARG A 157 -0.85 -17.15 15.08
CA ARG A 157 -0.27 -17.61 13.82
C ARG A 157 0.49 -18.93 13.93
N GLN A 158 1.11 -19.21 15.08
CA GLN A 158 1.94 -20.40 15.29
C GLN A 158 1.21 -21.55 16.02
N LYS A 159 -0.08 -21.39 16.37
CA LYS A 159 -0.83 -22.42 17.12
C LYS A 159 -0.99 -23.76 16.39
N LYS A 160 -0.75 -23.77 15.07
CA LYS A 160 -0.81 -24.94 14.19
C LYS A 160 0.57 -25.45 13.80
N GLY A 161 1.62 -25.09 14.55
CA GLY A 161 2.99 -25.58 14.32
C GLY A 161 3.81 -24.78 13.29
N GLY A 162 3.21 -23.80 12.61
CA GLY A 162 3.94 -22.90 11.73
C GLY A 162 4.85 -21.93 12.48
N LYS A 163 5.82 -21.33 11.76
CA LYS A 163 6.74 -20.32 12.32
C LYS A 163 6.70 -19.00 11.55
N ILE A 164 6.73 -17.88 12.27
CA ILE A 164 6.85 -16.56 11.65
C ILE A 164 8.30 -16.10 11.71
N ILE A 165 8.88 -15.84 10.55
CA ILE A 165 10.25 -15.34 10.41
C ILE A 165 10.26 -13.85 10.08
N THR A 166 11.31 -13.14 10.50
CA THR A 166 11.44 -11.71 10.21
C THR A 166 11.92 -11.48 8.77
N PRO A 167 11.63 -10.31 8.16
CA PRO A 167 12.12 -9.97 6.83
C PRO A 167 13.65 -10.03 6.70
N LYS A 168 14.40 -9.73 7.78
CA LYS A 168 15.88 -9.81 7.79
C LYS A 168 16.38 -11.23 7.51
N ASN A 169 15.66 -12.24 7.97
CA ASN A 169 16.04 -13.64 7.83
C ASN A 169 15.30 -14.33 6.68
N ALA A 170 14.46 -13.61 5.93
CA ALA A 170 13.55 -14.17 4.93
C ALA A 170 14.25 -15.03 3.88
N LEU A 171 15.36 -14.54 3.31
CA LEU A 171 16.09 -15.28 2.27
C LEU A 171 16.75 -16.54 2.82
N LYS A 172 17.53 -16.42 3.91
CA LYS A 172 18.25 -17.54 4.52
C LYS A 172 17.31 -18.65 4.98
N GLU A 173 16.27 -18.27 5.73
CA GLU A 173 15.28 -19.21 6.25
C GLU A 173 14.38 -19.77 5.13
N GLY A 174 13.99 -18.93 4.17
CA GLY A 174 13.22 -19.34 3.00
C GLY A 174 13.94 -20.42 2.19
N LEU A 175 15.19 -20.18 1.81
CA LEU A 175 16.01 -21.17 1.10
C LEU A 175 16.12 -22.49 1.86
N ARG A 176 16.40 -22.42 3.16
CA ARG A 176 16.59 -23.61 4.01
C ARG A 176 15.32 -24.45 4.12
N ASN A 177 14.16 -23.82 4.35
CA ASN A 177 12.91 -24.54 4.58
C ASN A 177 12.30 -25.06 3.28
N LEU A 178 12.34 -24.27 2.19
CA LEU A 178 11.86 -24.72 0.88
C LEU A 178 12.60 -25.97 0.39
N ARG A 179 13.94 -26.02 0.56
CA ARG A 179 14.74 -27.22 0.24
C ARG A 179 14.38 -28.46 1.07
N LYS A 180 13.73 -28.29 2.22
CA LYS A 180 13.26 -29.38 3.08
C LYS A 180 11.82 -29.81 2.77
N GLY A 181 11.18 -29.27 1.73
CA GLY A 181 9.77 -29.54 1.44
C GLY A 181 8.79 -28.75 2.30
N ILE A 182 9.25 -27.78 3.07
CA ILE A 182 8.40 -26.95 3.94
C ILE A 182 7.90 -25.75 3.13
N PHE A 183 6.61 -25.40 3.25
CA PHE A 183 6.08 -24.27 2.51
C PHE A 183 6.50 -22.92 3.12
N LEU A 184 6.56 -21.90 2.26
CA LEU A 184 6.82 -20.51 2.63
C LEU A 184 5.64 -19.61 2.23
N GLY A 185 4.97 -19.00 3.21
CA GLY A 185 3.94 -17.99 3.00
C GLY A 185 4.52 -16.57 2.86
N ILE A 186 4.15 -15.88 1.78
CA ILE A 186 4.56 -14.50 1.50
C ILE A 186 3.33 -13.65 1.15
N VAL A 187 3.10 -12.60 1.95
CA VAL A 187 2.11 -11.56 1.61
C VAL A 187 2.81 -10.47 0.78
N GLY A 188 2.63 -10.49 -0.53
CA GLY A 188 3.48 -9.80 -1.50
C GLY A 188 2.94 -8.50 -2.10
N ASP A 189 1.82 -7.99 -1.59
CA ASP A 189 1.11 -6.82 -2.10
C ASP A 189 1.61 -5.48 -1.52
N GLN A 190 2.60 -5.47 -0.63
CA GLN A 190 3.17 -4.23 -0.10
C GLN A 190 4.22 -3.61 -1.04
N SER A 191 4.30 -2.29 -1.05
CA SER A 191 5.28 -1.53 -1.84
C SER A 191 6.72 -1.82 -1.40
N MET A 192 7.64 -1.96 -2.35
CA MET A 192 9.09 -1.96 -2.14
C MET A 192 9.73 -0.88 -3.03
N PRO A 193 9.70 0.41 -2.64
CA PRO A 193 10.11 1.52 -3.51
C PRO A 193 11.59 1.48 -3.95
N ASP A 194 12.44 0.81 -3.17
CA ASP A 194 13.87 0.63 -3.47
C ASP A 194 14.15 -0.59 -4.37
N SER A 195 13.10 -1.30 -4.83
CA SER A 195 13.24 -2.41 -5.79
C SER A 195 13.54 -1.89 -7.19
N ASN A 196 14.32 -2.64 -7.96
CA ASN A 196 14.53 -2.39 -9.40
C ASN A 196 13.43 -3.02 -10.28
N TYR A 197 12.53 -3.80 -9.68
CA TYR A 197 11.40 -4.42 -10.36
C TYR A 197 10.08 -3.72 -10.01
N TYR A 198 9.27 -3.45 -11.03
CA TYR A 198 7.89 -2.99 -10.88
C TYR A 198 6.95 -3.85 -11.74
N PHE A 199 5.69 -3.88 -11.33
CA PHE A 199 4.58 -4.42 -12.09
C PHE A 199 3.53 -3.32 -12.31
N PRO A 200 2.89 -3.20 -13.48
CA PRO A 200 1.81 -2.23 -13.73
C PRO A 200 0.51 -2.64 -13.00
N PHE A 201 0.54 -2.58 -11.66
CA PHE A 201 -0.54 -3.05 -10.81
C PHE A 201 -1.72 -2.07 -10.81
N LEU A 202 -2.87 -2.50 -11.31
CA LEU A 202 -4.11 -1.74 -11.49
C LEU A 202 -3.86 -0.41 -12.25
N GLY A 203 -3.12 -0.51 -13.35
CA GLY A 203 -2.88 0.62 -14.26
C GLY A 203 -1.73 1.54 -13.85
N ARG A 204 -0.97 1.18 -12.80
CA ARG A 204 0.12 2.04 -12.31
C ARG A 204 1.33 1.23 -11.82
N ARG A 205 2.53 1.74 -12.12
CA ARG A 205 3.81 1.12 -11.70
C ARG A 205 3.88 0.94 -10.18
N ALA A 206 3.94 -0.30 -9.73
CA ALA A 206 4.05 -0.68 -8.32
C ALA A 206 5.36 -1.45 -8.09
N TRP A 207 6.33 -0.77 -7.48
CA TRP A 207 7.61 -1.37 -7.10
C TRP A 207 7.41 -2.48 -6.08
N THR A 208 7.92 -3.67 -6.38
CA THR A 208 7.64 -4.90 -5.62
C THR A 208 8.90 -5.72 -5.43
N SER A 209 8.98 -6.46 -4.33
CA SER A 209 10.11 -7.36 -4.08
C SER A 209 10.10 -8.54 -5.05
N THR A 210 11.26 -8.89 -5.61
CA THR A 210 11.48 -10.10 -6.43
C THR A 210 11.81 -11.34 -5.59
N ALA A 211 11.82 -11.22 -4.26
CA ALA A 211 12.19 -12.32 -3.36
C ALA A 211 11.39 -13.63 -3.58
N PRO A 212 10.07 -13.62 -3.85
CA PRO A 212 9.32 -14.84 -4.14
C PRO A 212 9.89 -15.61 -5.34
N ALA A 213 10.12 -14.92 -6.47
CA ALA A 213 10.65 -15.53 -7.68
C ALA A 213 12.11 -15.98 -7.53
N LEU A 214 12.95 -15.20 -6.85
CA LEU A 214 14.33 -15.60 -6.55
C LEU A 214 14.38 -16.86 -5.68
N LEU A 215 13.52 -16.94 -4.66
CA LEU A 215 13.42 -18.14 -3.82
C LEU A 215 12.92 -19.34 -4.62
N SER A 216 11.88 -19.15 -5.45
CA SER A 216 11.34 -20.18 -6.33
C SER A 216 12.42 -20.78 -7.21
N TYR A 217 13.14 -19.95 -7.97
CA TYR A 217 14.22 -20.38 -8.86
C TYR A 217 15.34 -21.11 -8.11
N ARG A 218 15.84 -20.54 -7.00
CA ARG A 218 16.98 -21.10 -6.24
C ARG A 218 16.67 -22.40 -5.49
N THR A 219 15.39 -22.72 -5.30
CA THR A 219 14.93 -23.88 -4.54
C THR A 219 14.14 -24.87 -5.39
N LYS A 220 13.99 -24.60 -6.70
CA LYS A 220 13.18 -25.40 -7.62
C LYS A 220 11.74 -25.62 -7.10
N SER A 221 11.23 -24.64 -6.35
CA SER A 221 9.91 -24.69 -5.71
C SER A 221 8.92 -23.84 -6.52
N PRO A 222 7.69 -24.31 -6.77
CA PRO A 222 6.70 -23.51 -7.49
C PRO A 222 6.14 -22.40 -6.61
N ILE A 223 5.60 -21.37 -7.26
CA ILE A 223 4.75 -20.37 -6.62
C ILE A 223 3.29 -20.76 -6.85
N ILE A 224 2.52 -20.85 -5.77
CA ILE A 224 1.07 -20.99 -5.81
C ILE A 224 0.46 -19.70 -5.25
N VAL A 225 -0.27 -18.96 -6.08
CA VAL A 225 -1.03 -17.81 -5.63
C VAL A 225 -2.25 -18.29 -4.85
N ALA A 226 -2.33 -17.93 -3.57
CA ALA A 226 -3.41 -18.28 -2.67
C ALA A 226 -4.22 -17.03 -2.33
N THR A 227 -5.51 -17.03 -2.69
CA THR A 227 -6.42 -15.90 -2.47
C THR A 227 -7.55 -16.30 -1.53
N THR A 228 -8.07 -15.36 -0.77
CA THR A 228 -9.15 -15.60 0.19
C THR A 228 -10.27 -14.60 -0.02
N ARG A 229 -11.52 -15.09 0.01
CA ARG A 229 -12.71 -14.26 0.01
C ARG A 229 -13.60 -14.59 1.18
N ARG A 230 -14.26 -13.56 1.72
CA ARG A 230 -15.23 -13.74 2.80
C ARG A 230 -16.54 -14.30 2.24
N VAL A 231 -17.08 -15.31 2.90
CA VAL A 231 -18.43 -15.86 2.63
C VAL A 231 -19.26 -15.85 3.90
N ASN A 232 -20.57 -16.10 3.81
CA ASN A 232 -21.47 -16.03 4.96
C ASN A 232 -21.04 -16.99 6.08
N GLY A 233 -20.45 -16.45 7.15
CA GLY A 233 -19.98 -17.22 8.30
C GLY A 233 -18.62 -17.91 8.14
N GLY A 234 -17.86 -17.64 7.07
CA GLY A 234 -16.56 -18.27 6.83
C GLY A 234 -15.77 -17.69 5.66
N TYR A 235 -14.91 -18.50 5.05
CA TYR A 235 -14.00 -18.13 3.96
C TYR A 235 -13.94 -19.21 2.90
N ARG A 236 -13.65 -18.76 1.67
CA ARG A 236 -13.14 -19.63 0.63
C ARG A 236 -11.72 -19.24 0.29
N ILE A 237 -10.83 -20.21 0.32
CA ILE A 237 -9.45 -20.07 -0.13
C ILE A 237 -9.35 -20.70 -1.51
N ARG A 238 -8.80 -19.99 -2.48
CA ARG A 238 -8.51 -20.54 -3.81
C ARG A 238 -7.02 -20.58 -4.01
N TYR A 239 -6.52 -21.76 -4.36
CA TYR A 239 -5.16 -21.98 -4.83
C TYR A 239 -5.16 -21.96 -6.37
N SER A 240 -4.18 -21.28 -6.95
CA SER A 240 -3.92 -21.33 -8.39
C SER A 240 -3.08 -22.56 -8.74
N ASP A 241 -2.97 -22.84 -10.04
CA ASP A 241 -2.00 -23.81 -10.53
C ASP A 241 -0.57 -23.36 -10.19
N PRO A 242 0.35 -24.31 -9.94
CA PRO A 242 1.72 -23.99 -9.59
C PRO A 242 2.46 -23.34 -10.76
N ILE A 243 3.01 -22.16 -10.51
CA ILE A 243 3.91 -21.48 -11.44
C ILE A 243 5.34 -21.99 -11.17
N TRP A 244 5.84 -22.83 -12.07
CA TRP A 244 7.17 -23.43 -11.95
C TRP A 244 8.26 -22.54 -12.52
N PRO A 245 9.46 -22.52 -11.91
CA PRO A 245 10.62 -21.87 -12.52
C PRO A 245 11.06 -22.62 -13.78
N ASN A 246 11.31 -21.89 -14.87
CA ASN A 246 11.92 -22.38 -16.09
C ASN A 246 13.44 -22.15 -16.06
N PHE A 247 14.22 -23.23 -16.08
CA PHE A 247 15.68 -23.18 -16.01
C PHE A 247 16.36 -22.98 -17.38
N ASN A 248 15.60 -23.02 -18.47
CA ASN A 248 16.11 -22.77 -19.82
C ASN A 248 16.19 -21.27 -20.15
N GLU A 249 15.69 -20.42 -19.26
CA GLU A 249 15.68 -18.97 -19.42
C GLU A 249 16.69 -18.30 -18.48
N PRO A 250 17.30 -17.16 -18.88
CA PRO A 250 18.16 -16.38 -17.99
C PRO A 250 17.42 -15.98 -16.70
N LEU A 251 18.11 -16.06 -15.56
CA LEU A 251 17.55 -15.78 -14.24
C LEU A 251 16.74 -14.47 -14.18
N GLU A 252 17.24 -13.40 -14.81
CA GLU A 252 16.55 -12.11 -14.78
C GLU A 252 15.19 -12.15 -15.50
N LYS A 253 15.14 -12.79 -16.68
CA LYS A 253 13.92 -12.94 -17.47
C LYS A 253 12.92 -13.82 -16.72
N GLU A 254 13.41 -14.90 -16.14
CA GLU A 254 12.58 -15.84 -15.40
C GLU A 254 12.00 -15.23 -14.10
N VAL A 255 12.81 -14.45 -13.36
CA VAL A 255 12.33 -13.71 -12.20
C VAL A 255 11.20 -12.74 -12.57
N LYS A 256 11.32 -12.03 -13.70
CA LYS A 256 10.27 -11.13 -14.20
C LYS A 256 9.00 -11.91 -14.56
N ARG A 257 9.12 -13.06 -15.26
CA ARG A 257 7.99 -13.91 -15.63
C ARG A 257 7.22 -14.41 -14.41
N LEU A 258 7.92 -15.05 -13.46
CA LEU A 258 7.32 -15.57 -12.23
C LEU A 258 6.58 -14.48 -11.44
N MET A 259 7.18 -13.30 -11.30
CA MET A 259 6.54 -12.18 -10.60
C MET A 259 5.35 -11.61 -11.37
N ASN A 260 5.45 -11.47 -12.69
CA ASN A 260 4.37 -10.96 -13.53
C ASN A 260 3.14 -11.87 -13.44
N GLU A 261 3.30 -13.18 -13.62
CA GLU A 261 2.20 -14.15 -13.53
C GLU A 261 1.57 -14.15 -12.13
N SER A 262 2.40 -14.17 -11.08
CA SER A 262 1.93 -14.14 -9.70
C SER A 262 1.12 -12.88 -9.37
N LEU A 263 1.60 -11.71 -9.82
CA LEU A 263 0.95 -10.43 -9.57
C LEU A 263 -0.29 -10.23 -10.45
N SER A 264 -0.32 -10.76 -11.67
CA SER A 264 -1.51 -10.77 -12.54
C SER A 264 -2.66 -11.55 -11.90
N LEU A 265 -2.38 -12.74 -11.36
CA LEU A 265 -3.38 -13.53 -10.64
C LEU A 265 -3.90 -12.81 -9.38
N LEU A 266 -3.03 -12.16 -8.61
CA LEU A 266 -3.46 -11.33 -7.47
C LEU A 266 -4.31 -10.14 -7.93
N GLN A 267 -3.88 -9.43 -8.97
CA GLN A 267 -4.61 -8.29 -9.53
C GLN A 267 -6.01 -8.71 -9.95
N GLN A 268 -6.15 -9.81 -10.68
CA GLN A 268 -7.45 -10.35 -11.09
C GLN A 268 -8.38 -10.53 -9.89
N LYS A 269 -7.92 -11.19 -8.81
CA LYS A 269 -8.74 -11.44 -7.62
C LYS A 269 -9.03 -10.20 -6.79
N ILE A 270 -8.14 -9.21 -6.80
CA ILE A 270 -8.40 -7.91 -6.19
C ILE A 270 -9.43 -7.13 -7.01
N THR A 271 -9.36 -7.15 -8.34
CA THR A 271 -10.33 -6.51 -9.24
C THR A 271 -11.73 -7.10 -9.10
N GLU A 272 -11.85 -8.42 -8.90
CA GLU A 272 -13.15 -9.08 -8.64
C GLU A 272 -13.79 -8.62 -7.31
N ARG A 273 -13.00 -8.30 -6.29
CA ARG A 273 -13.48 -7.94 -4.94
C ARG A 273 -12.65 -6.82 -4.31
N PRO A 274 -12.67 -5.60 -4.88
CA PRO A 274 -11.77 -4.53 -4.46
C PRO A 274 -12.01 -4.13 -3.01
N HIS A 275 -13.24 -4.20 -2.51
CA HIS A 275 -13.56 -3.87 -1.12
C HIS A 275 -12.96 -4.83 -0.07
N GLU A 276 -12.44 -5.99 -0.48
CA GLU A 276 -11.79 -6.94 0.45
C GLU A 276 -10.27 -6.74 0.51
N TRP A 277 -9.69 -5.84 -0.26
CA TRP A 277 -8.27 -5.53 -0.18
C TRP A 277 -7.96 -4.42 0.83
N LEU A 278 -6.76 -4.45 1.41
CA LEU A 278 -6.29 -3.52 2.44
C LEU A 278 -5.85 -2.17 1.84
N TRP A 279 -6.79 -1.38 1.35
CA TRP A 279 -6.52 -0.07 0.75
C TRP A 279 -5.88 0.97 1.68
N GLN A 280 -5.83 0.70 2.99
CA GLN A 280 -5.23 1.56 4.01
C GLN A 280 -3.69 1.54 3.98
N HIS A 281 -3.05 0.55 3.34
CA HIS A 281 -1.61 0.60 3.07
C HIS A 281 -1.30 1.59 1.92
N ASN A 282 -0.04 1.82 1.54
CA ASN A 282 0.29 2.64 0.35
C ASN A 282 0.98 1.76 -0.69
N ARG A 283 0.22 1.25 -1.68
CA ARG A 283 0.74 0.34 -2.72
C ARG A 283 1.73 1.04 -3.67
N TRP A 284 1.40 2.25 -4.12
CA TRP A 284 2.19 3.00 -5.10
C TRP A 284 3.15 3.99 -4.46
N LYS A 285 3.60 3.69 -3.25
CA LYS A 285 4.62 4.48 -2.58
C LYS A 285 5.86 4.55 -3.47
N GLN A 286 6.29 5.77 -3.77
CA GLN A 286 7.50 6.00 -4.53
C GLN A 286 8.69 6.23 -3.60
N GLN A 287 9.89 6.03 -4.15
CA GLN A 287 11.12 6.36 -3.47
C GLN A 287 11.29 7.88 -3.50
N THR A 288 10.77 8.57 -2.50
CA THR A 288 11.18 9.96 -2.28
C THR A 288 12.58 9.94 -1.68
N PRO A 289 13.56 10.68 -2.23
CA PRO A 289 14.91 10.75 -1.70
C PRO A 289 14.89 10.95 -0.17
N ARG A 290 15.76 10.24 0.59
CA ARG A 290 15.78 10.32 2.07
C ARG A 290 15.95 11.75 2.60
N ILE A 291 16.38 12.66 1.73
CA ILE A 291 16.48 14.10 1.93
C ILE A 291 15.11 14.79 2.11
N VAL A 292 14.01 14.38 1.46
CA VAL A 292 12.72 15.10 1.57
C VAL A 292 12.12 14.93 2.96
N TYR A 293 11.54 15.95 3.59
CA TYR A 293 10.86 15.79 4.89
C TYR A 293 9.68 14.81 4.77
N LYS A 294 9.48 13.96 5.79
CA LYS A 294 8.45 12.90 5.77
C LYS A 294 7.04 13.39 5.41
N ARG A 295 6.67 14.60 5.83
CA ARG A 295 5.35 15.21 5.55
C ARG A 295 5.12 15.52 4.06
N PHE A 296 6.18 15.59 3.25
CA PHE A 296 6.11 15.90 1.82
C PHE A 296 6.35 14.67 0.93
N ARG A 297 6.58 13.49 1.51
CA ARG A 297 6.84 12.25 0.78
C ARG A 297 5.55 11.62 0.28
N HIS A 298 4.98 12.21 -0.77
CA HIS A 298 3.70 11.81 -1.35
C HIS A 298 3.85 11.45 -2.83
N ASP A 299 3.24 10.33 -3.22
CA ASP A 299 3.36 9.71 -4.54
C ASP A 299 2.51 10.38 -5.65
N CYS A 300 1.68 11.35 -5.29
CA CYS A 300 0.79 12.08 -6.20
C CYS A 300 0.70 13.55 -5.80
N ILE A 301 1.13 14.43 -6.71
CA ILE A 301 1.35 15.85 -6.48
C ILE A 301 0.57 16.64 -7.53
N CYS A 302 -0.16 17.64 -7.09
CA CYS A 302 -0.84 18.61 -7.96
C CYS A 302 -0.17 19.97 -7.79
N ILE A 303 0.20 20.63 -8.89
CA ILE A 303 0.75 21.99 -8.90
C ILE A 303 -0.24 22.88 -9.63
N ILE A 304 -0.72 23.95 -8.98
CA ILE A 304 -1.68 24.88 -9.56
C ILE A 304 -0.97 26.20 -9.82
N LEU A 305 -0.81 26.55 -11.10
CA LEU A 305 -0.11 27.74 -11.57
C LEU A 305 -1.04 28.97 -11.57
N PRO A 306 -0.56 30.19 -11.27
CA PRO A 306 -1.37 31.41 -11.22
C PRO A 306 -1.73 31.96 -12.61
N LYS A 307 -2.75 32.83 -12.67
CA LYS A 307 -3.17 33.51 -13.92
C LYS A 307 -2.35 34.77 -14.23
N ASN A 308 -1.78 35.45 -13.23
CA ASN A 308 -0.91 36.62 -13.47
C ASN A 308 0.35 36.18 -14.23
N ARG A 309 0.83 36.98 -15.21
CA ARG A 309 1.94 36.60 -16.09
C ARG A 309 3.27 36.54 -15.35
N ASP A 310 3.59 37.58 -14.57
CA ASP A 310 4.84 37.69 -13.83
C ASP A 310 4.96 36.57 -12.80
N ASP A 311 3.88 36.30 -12.05
CA ASP A 311 3.84 35.19 -11.09
C ASP A 311 4.00 33.84 -11.80
N PHE A 312 3.35 33.66 -12.96
CA PHE A 312 3.43 32.42 -13.74
C PHE A 312 4.85 32.16 -14.21
N GLU A 313 5.48 33.13 -14.87
CA GLU A 313 6.86 33.02 -15.37
C GLU A 313 7.83 32.76 -14.24
N LYS A 314 7.70 33.50 -13.13
CA LYS A 314 8.50 33.31 -11.92
C LYS A 314 8.41 31.87 -11.41
N ILE A 315 7.21 31.31 -11.28
CA ILE A 315 7.06 29.95 -10.78
C ILE A 315 7.59 28.92 -11.79
N VAL A 316 7.24 29.06 -13.07
CA VAL A 316 7.63 28.11 -14.13
C VAL A 316 9.13 28.00 -14.25
N LYS A 317 9.86 29.12 -14.16
CA LYS A 317 11.33 29.16 -14.11
C LYS A 317 11.91 28.24 -13.02
N HIS A 318 11.24 28.14 -11.88
CA HIS A 318 11.70 27.38 -10.71
C HIS A 318 11.01 26.01 -10.55
N LEU A 319 10.06 25.62 -11.41
CA LEU A 319 9.44 24.29 -11.36
C LEU A 319 10.40 23.11 -11.55
N PRO A 320 11.49 23.19 -12.35
CA PRO A 320 12.40 22.05 -12.55
C PRO A 320 12.90 21.44 -11.24
N ILE A 321 13.12 22.26 -10.21
CA ILE A 321 13.59 21.78 -8.91
C ILE A 321 12.59 20.84 -8.22
N LEU A 322 11.28 21.07 -8.39
CA LEU A 322 10.26 20.19 -7.85
C LEU A 322 10.30 18.83 -8.56
N LYS A 323 10.65 18.79 -9.85
CA LYS A 323 10.82 17.51 -10.56
C LYS A 323 12.05 16.76 -10.08
N THR A 324 13.15 17.46 -9.76
CA THR A 324 14.34 16.87 -9.13
C THR A 324 14.05 16.33 -7.73
N ILE A 325 13.20 17.01 -6.96
CA ILE A 325 12.77 16.55 -5.63
C ILE A 325 11.85 15.31 -5.74
N TYR A 326 10.97 15.30 -6.75
CA TYR A 326 9.90 14.32 -6.95
C TYR A 326 10.08 13.51 -8.24
N THR A 327 11.24 12.87 -8.37
CA THR A 327 11.67 12.21 -9.63
C THR A 327 10.72 11.13 -10.12
N ARG A 328 10.18 10.31 -9.21
CA ARG A 328 9.32 9.15 -9.51
C ARG A 328 7.84 9.37 -9.17
N ASP A 329 7.50 10.54 -8.63
CA ASP A 329 6.12 10.83 -8.23
C ASP A 329 5.29 11.30 -9.43
N PHE A 330 3.99 11.04 -9.37
CA PHE A 330 3.05 11.48 -10.38
C PHE A 330 2.72 12.95 -10.17
N ILE A 331 3.07 13.79 -11.15
CA ILE A 331 2.88 15.24 -11.10
C ILE A 331 1.82 15.63 -12.11
N SER A 332 0.71 16.20 -11.61
CA SER A 332 -0.28 16.91 -12.42
C SER A 332 -0.09 18.41 -12.29
N ILE A 333 -0.10 19.13 -13.42
CA ILE A 333 -0.03 20.59 -13.45
C ILE A 333 -1.37 21.16 -13.91
N LEU A 334 -1.99 22.01 -13.10
CA LEU A 334 -3.14 22.81 -13.49
C LEU A 334 -2.63 24.15 -14.03
N CYS A 335 -2.76 24.36 -15.34
CA CYS A 335 -2.22 25.50 -16.06
C CYS A 335 -3.34 26.41 -16.61
N PRO A 336 -3.25 27.75 -16.52
CA PRO A 336 -4.19 28.63 -17.20
C PRO A 336 -4.24 28.35 -18.71
N LYS A 337 -5.43 28.27 -19.29
CA LYS A 337 -5.62 27.96 -20.72
C LYS A 337 -4.89 28.93 -21.66
N LYS A 338 -4.71 30.19 -21.24
CA LYS A 338 -3.98 31.21 -22.02
C LYS A 338 -2.48 30.96 -22.15
N TYR A 339 -1.91 30.06 -21.35
CA TYR A 339 -0.48 29.70 -21.37
C TYR A 339 -0.26 28.28 -21.92
N LYS A 340 -1.15 27.83 -22.80
CA LYS A 340 -1.10 26.47 -23.35
C LYS A 340 0.15 26.23 -24.22
N SER A 341 0.65 27.28 -24.87
CA SER A 341 1.84 27.26 -25.72
C SER A 341 3.14 27.43 -24.95
N ASP A 342 3.10 27.88 -23.69
CA ASP A 342 4.30 28.06 -22.88
C ASP A 342 4.91 26.70 -22.49
N PRO A 343 6.24 26.54 -22.60
CA PRO A 343 6.90 25.30 -22.24
C PRO A 343 6.80 25.07 -20.72
N LEU A 344 6.41 23.85 -20.33
CA LEU A 344 6.38 23.40 -18.94
C LEU A 344 7.33 22.22 -18.73
N ILE A 345 7.67 21.96 -17.47
CA ILE A 345 8.44 20.78 -17.09
C ILE A 345 7.74 19.48 -17.53
N LYS A 346 8.52 18.43 -17.79
CA LYS A 346 7.98 17.09 -18.01
C LYS A 346 7.17 16.64 -16.78
N CYS A 347 5.88 16.44 -16.99
CA CYS A 347 4.93 15.98 -15.98
C CYS A 347 4.04 14.87 -16.56
N ASP A 348 3.26 14.23 -15.71
CA ASP A 348 2.43 13.10 -16.08
C ASP A 348 1.08 13.54 -16.69
N GLU A 349 0.61 14.74 -16.32
CA GLU A 349 -0.69 15.26 -16.74
C GLU A 349 -0.70 16.81 -16.68
N ILE A 350 -1.25 17.46 -17.71
CA ILE A 350 -1.54 18.90 -17.69
C ILE A 350 -3.05 19.09 -17.84
N ILE A 351 -3.65 19.83 -16.92
CA ILE A 351 -5.08 20.16 -16.92
C ILE A 351 -5.21 21.67 -17.11
N TYR A 352 -5.82 22.09 -18.21
CA TYR A 352 -6.01 23.51 -18.49
C TYR A 352 -7.27 24.05 -17.82
N TYR A 353 -7.19 25.27 -17.28
CA TYR A 353 -8.30 25.91 -16.58
C TYR A 353 -8.51 27.35 -17.06
N LYS A 354 -9.76 27.83 -17.09
CA LYS A 354 -10.06 29.22 -17.44
C LYS A 354 -10.15 30.08 -16.20
N ASP A 355 -10.88 29.63 -15.17
CA ASP A 355 -11.08 30.35 -13.93
C ASP A 355 -10.57 29.59 -12.72
N TYR A 356 -10.23 30.30 -11.63
CA TYR A 356 -9.76 29.63 -10.42
C TYR A 356 -10.80 28.65 -9.84
N LYS A 357 -12.10 28.79 -10.14
CA LYS A 357 -13.13 27.82 -9.76
C LYS A 357 -12.93 26.46 -10.45
N ASP A 358 -12.40 26.45 -11.67
CA ASP A 358 -12.15 25.23 -12.45
C ASP A 358 -11.02 24.39 -11.83
N THR A 359 -10.15 25.01 -11.01
CA THR A 359 -9.10 24.29 -10.28
C THR A 359 -9.65 23.47 -9.11
N LEU A 360 -10.95 23.51 -8.83
CA LEU A 360 -11.59 22.75 -7.75
C LEU A 360 -12.00 21.35 -8.23
N LEU A 361 -11.03 20.59 -8.73
CA LEU A 361 -11.25 19.25 -9.28
C LEU A 361 -11.78 18.29 -8.20
N LYS A 362 -12.87 17.58 -8.49
CA LYS A 362 -13.37 16.50 -7.62
C LYS A 362 -12.53 15.24 -7.86
N ASP A 363 -11.28 15.27 -7.43
CA ASP A 363 -10.32 14.20 -7.69
C ASP A 363 -9.61 13.76 -6.40
N TYR A 364 -9.62 12.46 -6.15
CA TYR A 364 -8.99 11.85 -4.98
C TYR A 364 -7.52 11.47 -5.21
N ARG A 365 -6.96 11.58 -6.41
CA ARG A 365 -5.57 11.21 -6.68
C ARG A 365 -4.57 12.05 -5.88
N PHE A 366 -4.82 13.35 -5.70
CA PHE A 366 -3.84 14.28 -5.15
C PHE A 366 -3.65 14.16 -3.64
N LYS A 367 -2.44 13.75 -3.22
CA LYS A 367 -2.05 13.63 -1.81
C LYS A 367 -1.36 14.90 -1.30
N LEU A 368 -0.67 15.62 -2.19
CA LEU A 368 -0.01 16.89 -1.93
C LEU A 368 -0.42 17.91 -3.00
N VAL A 369 -0.77 19.13 -2.60
CA VAL A 369 -1.16 20.18 -3.55
C VAL A 369 -0.32 21.43 -3.30
N TYR A 370 0.38 21.89 -4.33
CA TYR A 370 1.02 23.20 -4.37
C TYR A 370 0.05 24.19 -5.00
N ASN A 371 -0.53 25.05 -4.17
CA ASN A 371 -1.40 26.12 -4.63
C ASN A 371 -0.58 27.41 -4.74
N PHE A 372 -0.16 27.74 -5.96
CA PHE A 372 0.55 28.98 -6.24
C PHE A 372 -0.37 30.08 -6.77
N THR A 373 -1.68 29.91 -6.59
CA THR A 373 -2.70 30.92 -6.91
C THR A 373 -3.13 31.68 -5.66
N PRO A 374 -3.66 32.92 -5.79
CA PRO A 374 -4.28 33.63 -4.68
C PRO A 374 -5.61 33.01 -4.22
N PHE A 375 -6.13 31.97 -4.90
CA PHE A 375 -7.46 31.43 -4.64
C PHE A 375 -7.52 30.56 -3.38
N LYS A 376 -7.91 31.19 -2.25
CA LYS A 376 -7.94 30.56 -0.92
C LYS A 376 -8.84 29.32 -0.80
N LYS A 377 -9.85 29.16 -1.68
CA LYS A 377 -10.80 28.03 -1.64
C LYS A 377 -10.15 26.68 -1.96
N VAL A 378 -9.02 26.67 -2.69
CA VAL A 378 -8.24 25.46 -3.04
C VAL A 378 -7.90 24.63 -1.80
N LYS A 379 -7.45 25.29 -0.73
CA LYS A 379 -7.05 24.61 0.51
C LYS A 379 -8.18 23.78 1.12
N ARG A 380 -9.34 24.42 1.35
CA ARG A 380 -10.50 23.76 1.95
C ARG A 380 -11.04 22.65 1.05
N HIS A 381 -11.00 22.85 -0.26
CA HIS A 381 -11.47 21.88 -1.25
C HIS A 381 -10.66 20.58 -1.22
N TYR A 382 -9.35 20.64 -1.49
CA TYR A 382 -8.53 19.43 -1.57
C TYR A 382 -8.32 18.75 -0.21
N GLN A 383 -8.30 19.50 0.89
CA GLN A 383 -8.21 18.90 2.24
C GLN A 383 -9.48 18.14 2.65
N LYS A 384 -10.66 18.47 2.09
CA LYS A 384 -11.88 17.67 2.24
C LYS A 384 -11.82 16.38 1.43
N LEU A 385 -11.03 16.35 0.36
CA LEU A 385 -10.75 15.16 -0.44
C LEU A 385 -9.63 14.34 0.21
N SER A 386 -8.61 13.95 -0.56
CA SER A 386 -7.50 13.10 -0.14
C SER A 386 -6.21 13.85 0.17
N ALA A 387 -6.12 15.17 -0.11
CA ALA A 387 -4.88 15.90 0.10
C ALA A 387 -4.55 15.98 1.59
N PHE A 388 -3.35 15.53 1.96
CA PHE A 388 -2.83 15.65 3.31
C PHE A 388 -2.46 17.10 3.62
N GLU A 389 -1.87 17.78 2.64
CA GLU A 389 -1.40 19.13 2.77
C GLU A 389 -1.64 19.93 1.48
N VAL A 390 -1.98 21.20 1.65
CA VAL A 390 -2.04 22.20 0.58
C VAL A 390 -1.05 23.28 0.97
N ILE A 391 -0.07 23.53 0.11
CA ILE A 391 1.10 24.36 0.35
C ILE A 391 1.04 25.59 -0.54
N THR A 392 1.28 26.76 0.04
CA THR A 392 1.40 28.04 -0.69
C THR A 392 2.86 28.49 -0.72
N ILE A 393 3.18 29.45 -1.59
CA ILE A 393 4.53 30.06 -1.65
C ILE A 393 4.93 30.64 -0.29
N ASP A 394 4.07 31.43 0.35
CA ASP A 394 4.36 32.03 1.67
C ASP A 394 4.73 30.98 2.72
N LYS A 395 4.07 29.82 2.68
CA LYS A 395 4.35 28.72 3.60
C LYS A 395 5.70 28.06 3.34
N LEU A 396 6.11 27.98 2.07
CA LEU A 396 7.43 27.51 1.68
C LEU A 396 8.50 28.52 2.10
N GLN A 397 8.32 29.81 1.79
CA GLN A 397 9.23 30.88 2.19
C GLN A 397 9.39 30.94 3.71
N LYS A 398 8.29 30.90 4.48
CA LYS A 398 8.34 30.84 5.95
C LYS A 398 9.05 29.60 6.49
N ALA A 399 8.99 28.47 5.78
CA ALA A 399 9.72 27.27 6.16
C ALA A 399 11.21 27.37 5.81
N ALA A 400 11.54 28.03 4.68
CA ALA A 400 12.89 28.22 4.17
C ALA A 400 13.65 29.32 4.91
N SER A 401 12.98 30.36 5.43
CA SER A 401 13.59 31.50 6.11
C SER A 401 14.41 31.14 7.36
N LYS A 402 14.26 29.93 7.88
CA LYS A 402 15.10 29.38 8.96
C LYS A 402 16.48 28.93 8.48
N LYS A 403 16.71 28.86 7.17
CA LYS A 403 17.88 28.27 6.53
C LYS A 403 18.49 29.14 5.44
N LEU A 404 17.77 30.15 4.95
CA LEU A 404 18.17 31.02 3.85
C LEU A 404 18.33 32.45 4.34
N THR A 405 19.25 33.19 3.73
CA THR A 405 19.39 34.64 3.94
C THR A 405 18.23 35.42 3.29
N LYS A 406 18.16 36.75 3.52
CA LYS A 406 17.15 37.62 2.91
C LYS A 406 17.25 37.64 1.38
N ASP A 407 18.45 37.62 0.82
CA ASP A 407 18.63 37.65 -0.63
C ASP A 407 18.25 36.30 -1.25
N GLU A 408 18.59 35.20 -0.57
CA GLU A 408 18.32 33.84 -1.03
C GLU A 408 16.84 33.47 -1.02
N ILE A 409 16.01 34.12 -0.19
CA ILE A 409 14.58 33.83 -0.12
C ILE A 409 13.80 34.29 -1.36
N THR A 410 14.43 35.13 -2.19
CA THR A 410 13.85 35.61 -3.45
C THR A 410 13.91 34.56 -4.56
N ASP A 411 14.87 33.63 -4.48
CA ASP A 411 15.04 32.49 -5.38
C ASP A 411 14.13 31.32 -4.96
N LEU A 412 13.09 31.04 -5.75
CA LEU A 412 12.14 29.97 -5.44
C LEU A 412 12.77 28.57 -5.49
N SER A 413 13.85 28.36 -6.26
CA SER A 413 14.57 27.08 -6.26
C SER A 413 15.18 26.82 -4.89
N LYS A 414 15.92 27.80 -4.35
CA LYS A 414 16.48 27.72 -3.00
C LYS A 414 15.40 27.55 -1.94
N VAL A 415 14.28 28.28 -2.07
CA VAL A 415 13.14 28.16 -1.16
C VAL A 415 12.55 26.75 -1.18
N PHE A 416 12.31 26.17 -2.36
CA PHE A 416 11.74 24.82 -2.48
C PHE A 416 12.69 23.77 -1.89
N GLU A 417 13.98 23.85 -2.18
CA GLU A 417 14.98 22.96 -1.57
C GLU A 417 15.00 23.08 -0.05
N ALA A 418 15.18 24.28 0.49
CA ALA A 418 15.33 24.52 1.92
C ALA A 418 14.05 24.13 2.70
N ALA A 419 12.88 24.41 2.13
CA ALA A 419 11.59 24.11 2.75
C ALA A 419 11.25 22.61 2.72
N LEU A 420 11.54 21.92 1.61
CA LEU A 420 11.10 20.55 1.36
C LEU A 420 12.13 19.50 1.75
N CYS A 421 13.42 19.84 1.74
CA CYS A 421 14.53 18.93 1.99
C CYS A 421 15.23 19.16 3.35
N ARG A 422 15.67 18.06 3.96
CA ARG A 422 16.45 17.99 5.20
C ARG A 422 17.91 18.40 5.01
N ARG A 423 18.43 18.21 3.79
CA ARG A 423 19.79 18.51 3.33
C ARG A 423 19.69 18.98 1.88
N ALA A 424 20.66 19.77 1.41
CA ALA A 424 20.73 20.22 0.03
C ALA A 424 20.75 19.05 -0.96
N LEU A 425 20.24 19.27 -2.17
CA LEU A 425 20.37 18.31 -3.26
C LEU A 425 21.84 18.27 -3.68
N LYS A 426 22.45 17.07 -3.73
CA LYS A 426 23.77 16.91 -4.35
C LYS A 426 23.59 16.87 -5.86
N SER A 427 24.49 17.53 -6.60
CA SER A 427 24.53 17.53 -8.08
C SER A 427 24.53 16.13 -8.70
N THR A 428 25.00 15.12 -7.97
CA THR A 428 25.03 13.71 -8.38
C THR A 428 23.69 12.96 -8.26
N ASN A 429 22.59 13.63 -7.91
CA ASN A 429 21.23 13.06 -7.93
C ASN A 429 20.36 13.60 -9.08
N LEU A 430 20.95 14.36 -10.01
CA LEU A 430 20.29 14.87 -11.22
C LEU A 430 20.25 13.81 -12.32
#